data_AF-A0A7S2EXF3-F1
#
_entry.id   AF-A0A7S2EXF3-F1
#
_cell.length_a   1.000
_cell.length_b   1.000
_cell.length_c   1.000
_cell.angle_alpha   90.00
_cell.angle_beta   90.00
_cell.angle_gamma   90.00
#
_symmetry.space_group_name_H-M   'P 1'
#
loop_
_entity.id
_entity.type
_entity.pdbx_description
1 polymer ?
#
loop_
_entity_poly.entity_id
_entity_poly.type
_entity_poly.pdbx_seq_one_letter_code
_entity_poly.pdbx_strand_id
1 'polypeptide(L)'
;KMPRQKPVRVGQKLATKPYDKKALGRSIKNKKKKQEAKKNPLFVSRPKNYGIGQNVQPKKDLTRYVKWPRYVRLQRQKRVLYNRLKVPPSIHQFSRTLDKSLARDLFGLLDKYRPETRAEKKARLKKQAKEIANLKEGEKPSKAPKPYTVKKGINHVTSLVESRRAKLLIIAHDVDPIEIVVWLPALARRLNVPYCIVKSKSRLGQVVNQKTAAALAITEVRKEHQATLANLCESISETYNERYDDLRRQWGGLILGQKAIAAERKAEKARKKAVGDF
;
A
#
# COMPACT_ATOMS: atom_id res chain seq x y z
N LYS A 1 32.43 -15.10 -32.94
CA LYS A 1 32.17 -14.68 -31.53
C LYS A 1 33.04 -13.47 -31.22
N MET A 2 32.50 -12.26 -31.37
CA MET A 2 33.18 -11.02 -30.99
C MET A 2 33.09 -10.81 -29.46
N PRO A 3 34.14 -10.27 -28.81
CA PRO A 3 34.13 -10.03 -27.37
C PRO A 3 33.28 -8.81 -27.04
N ARG A 4 32.39 -8.95 -26.04
CA ARG A 4 31.57 -7.86 -25.50
C ARG A 4 32.47 -6.79 -24.87
N GLN A 5 32.37 -5.56 -25.35
CA GLN A 5 33.00 -4.39 -24.74
C GLN A 5 32.40 -4.13 -23.35
N LYS A 6 33.27 -3.85 -22.36
CA LYS A 6 32.88 -3.50 -20.98
C LYS A 6 32.40 -2.04 -20.93
N PRO A 7 31.42 -1.69 -20.07
CA PRO A 7 30.92 -0.32 -19.96
C PRO A 7 31.99 0.60 -19.37
N VAL A 8 32.18 1.76 -20.01
CA VAL A 8 33.09 2.83 -19.60
C VAL A 8 32.58 3.46 -18.31
N ARG A 9 33.40 3.48 -17.26
CA ARG A 9 33.12 4.20 -16.02
C ARG A 9 33.22 5.69 -16.29
N VAL A 10 32.09 6.40 -16.18
CA VAL A 10 32.05 7.86 -16.15
C VAL A 10 32.81 8.33 -14.89
N GLY A 11 33.89 9.08 -15.12
CA GLY A 11 34.84 9.49 -14.09
C GLY A 11 34.19 10.29 -12.96
N GLN A 12 34.56 9.96 -11.72
CA GLN A 12 34.33 10.84 -10.58
C GLN A 12 35.02 12.18 -10.83
N LYS A 13 34.27 13.28 -10.69
CA LYS A 13 34.83 14.64 -10.68
C LYS A 13 35.85 14.73 -9.53
N LEU A 14 37.13 14.75 -9.89
CA LEU A 14 38.23 15.09 -8.99
C LEU A 14 38.05 16.55 -8.56
N ALA A 15 37.99 16.79 -7.26
CA ALA A 15 37.95 18.13 -6.69
C ALA A 15 39.19 18.93 -7.12
N THR A 16 38.99 20.20 -7.44
CA THR A 16 40.04 21.14 -7.86
C THR A 16 41.06 21.35 -6.73
N LYS A 17 42.36 21.35 -7.08
CA LYS A 17 43.45 21.65 -6.15
C LYS A 17 43.32 23.10 -5.63
N PRO A 18 43.43 23.35 -4.32
CA PRO A 18 43.37 24.71 -3.79
C PRO A 18 44.63 25.50 -4.18
N TYR A 19 44.40 26.75 -4.56
CA TYR A 19 45.34 27.76 -5.03
C TYR A 19 46.51 28.02 -4.04
N ASP A 20 47.74 28.03 -4.55
CA ASP A 20 48.97 28.13 -3.76
C ASP A 20 49.29 29.60 -3.42
N LYS A 21 48.86 30.08 -2.25
CA LYS A 21 49.19 31.43 -1.73
C LYS A 21 50.55 31.46 -1.00
N LYS A 22 51.61 30.94 -1.62
CA LYS A 22 52.98 31.02 -1.09
C LYS A 22 53.97 31.55 -2.14
N ALA A 23 53.67 32.73 -2.67
CA ALA A 23 54.64 33.54 -3.38
C ALA A 23 54.38 35.03 -3.09
N LEU A 24 54.29 35.41 -1.82
CA LEU A 24 54.62 36.77 -1.37
C LEU A 24 54.71 36.79 0.16
N GLY A 25 55.85 37.27 0.67
CA GLY A 25 56.06 37.52 2.10
C GLY A 25 56.69 36.36 2.86
N ARG A 26 58.02 36.37 2.95
CA ARG A 26 58.74 35.84 4.11
C ARG A 26 58.25 36.59 5.35
N SER A 27 57.20 36.08 5.99
CA SER A 27 56.87 36.42 7.36
C SER A 27 57.20 35.19 8.20
N ILE A 28 58.06 35.39 9.18
CA ILE A 28 58.46 34.41 10.18
C ILE A 28 57.20 33.93 10.91
N LYS A 29 56.55 32.90 10.37
CA LYS A 29 55.51 32.17 11.09
C LYS A 29 56.22 31.34 12.13
N ASN A 30 56.38 31.94 13.32
CA ASN A 30 56.53 31.22 14.57
C ASN A 30 55.69 29.95 14.49
N LYS A 31 56.36 28.78 14.53
CA LYS A 31 55.70 27.50 14.82
C LYS A 31 54.97 27.71 16.15
N LYS A 32 53.69 28.08 16.11
CA LYS A 32 52.81 27.83 17.25
C LYS A 32 52.83 26.32 17.38
N LYS A 33 53.68 25.82 18.30
CA LYS A 33 53.58 24.46 18.85
C LYS A 33 52.08 24.24 19.02
N LYS A 34 51.54 23.21 18.37
CA LYS A 34 50.17 22.76 18.62
C LYS A 34 50.16 22.48 20.12
N GLN A 35 49.68 23.44 20.90
CA GLN A 35 49.66 23.31 22.35
C GLN A 35 48.77 22.11 22.58
N GLU A 36 49.35 21.01 23.04
CA GLU A 36 48.57 19.89 23.52
C GLU A 36 47.58 20.49 24.52
N ALA A 37 46.28 20.30 24.25
CA ALA A 37 45.26 20.76 25.18
C ALA A 37 45.62 20.16 26.53
N LYS A 38 45.98 21.02 27.50
CA LYS A 38 46.44 20.60 28.83
C LYS A 38 45.38 19.63 29.36
N LYS A 39 45.71 18.34 29.46
CA LYS A 39 44.78 17.33 29.96
C LYS A 39 44.53 17.66 31.42
N ASN A 40 43.32 18.12 31.73
CA ASN A 40 42.96 18.41 33.09
C ASN A 40 43.00 17.09 33.89
N PRO A 41 43.85 16.97 34.93
CA PRO A 41 44.01 15.75 35.71
C PRO A 41 42.70 15.33 36.42
N LEU A 42 41.73 16.23 36.52
CA LEU A 42 40.39 15.94 37.08
C LEU A 42 39.52 15.09 36.14
N PHE A 43 39.77 15.08 34.83
CA PHE A 43 38.98 14.29 33.88
C PHE A 43 39.63 12.92 33.64
N VAL A 44 39.18 11.93 34.40
CA VAL A 44 39.63 10.53 34.30
C VAL A 44 38.62 9.70 33.50
N SER A 45 39.11 8.83 32.61
CA SER A 45 38.27 7.83 31.92
C SER A 45 37.71 6.83 32.94
N ARG A 46 36.38 6.68 32.98
CA ARG A 46 35.68 5.75 33.87
C ARG A 46 34.87 4.75 33.03
N PRO A 47 35.52 3.79 32.36
CA PRO A 47 34.82 2.79 31.57
C PRO A 47 33.96 1.93 32.49
N LYS A 48 32.73 1.65 32.07
CA LYS A 48 31.82 0.73 32.75
C LYS A 48 31.74 -0.56 31.97
N ASN A 49 31.81 -1.69 32.67
CA ASN A 49 31.58 -3.01 32.11
C ASN A 49 30.10 -3.37 32.28
N TYR A 50 29.39 -3.53 31.17
CA TYR A 50 27.97 -3.92 31.17
C TYR A 50 27.75 -5.42 30.91
N GLY A 51 28.75 -6.24 31.22
CA GLY A 51 28.60 -7.69 31.32
C GLY A 51 27.57 -8.09 32.39
N ILE A 52 27.17 -9.36 32.38
CA ILE A 52 26.24 -9.90 33.37
C ILE A 52 26.88 -9.80 34.77
N GLY A 53 26.15 -9.24 35.74
CA GLY A 53 26.61 -9.10 37.14
C GLY A 53 27.64 -7.99 37.40
N GLN A 54 27.96 -7.17 36.40
CA GLN A 54 28.94 -6.08 36.54
C GLN A 54 28.22 -4.75 36.85
N ASN A 55 28.41 -3.70 36.04
CA ASN A 55 27.72 -2.42 36.26
C ASN A 55 26.26 -2.45 35.81
N VAL A 56 25.44 -1.54 36.38
CA VAL A 56 24.03 -1.34 35.99
C VAL A 56 23.92 -1.11 34.48
N GLN A 57 23.06 -1.89 33.83
CA GLN A 57 22.82 -1.81 32.40
C GLN A 57 22.36 -0.40 32.00
N PRO A 58 22.85 0.13 30.86
CA PRO A 58 22.37 1.41 30.36
C PRO A 58 20.90 1.27 29.95
N LYS A 59 20.19 2.40 29.89
CA LYS A 59 18.84 2.45 29.32
C LYS A 59 18.91 1.98 27.86
N LYS A 60 18.14 0.95 27.51
CA LYS A 60 18.04 0.35 26.18
C LYS A 60 16.62 0.52 25.64
N ASP A 61 16.45 0.35 24.33
CA ASP A 61 15.11 0.24 23.76
C ASP A 61 14.43 -1.03 24.27
N LEU A 62 13.37 -0.86 25.06
CA LEU A 62 12.59 -1.93 25.66
C LEU A 62 11.29 -2.23 24.89
N THR A 63 11.02 -1.59 23.74
CA THR A 63 9.75 -1.71 22.99
C THR A 63 9.31 -3.16 22.73
N ARG A 64 10.26 -4.08 22.53
CA ARG A 64 10.00 -5.53 22.36
C ARG A 64 9.54 -6.22 23.65
N TYR A 65 9.99 -5.75 24.81
CA TYR A 65 9.77 -6.33 26.14
C TYR A 65 8.68 -5.61 26.94
N VAL A 66 8.18 -4.47 26.45
CA VAL A 66 7.06 -3.74 27.05
C VAL A 66 5.82 -4.65 27.16
N LYS A 67 5.19 -4.63 28.34
CA LYS A 67 3.85 -5.20 28.53
C LYS A 67 2.82 -4.30 27.87
N TRP A 68 2.50 -4.59 26.62
CA TRP A 68 1.55 -3.79 25.83
C TRP A 68 0.13 -3.82 26.42
N PRO A 69 -0.63 -2.70 26.31
CA PRO A 69 -2.05 -2.66 26.67
C PRO A 69 -2.86 -3.76 26.00
N ARG A 70 -3.96 -4.18 26.63
CA ARG A 70 -4.78 -5.32 26.17
C ARG A 70 -5.22 -5.20 24.71
N TYR A 71 -5.73 -4.03 24.30
CA TYR A 71 -6.21 -3.82 22.92
C TYR A 71 -5.11 -4.00 21.86
N VAL A 72 -3.88 -3.53 22.14
CA VAL A 72 -2.72 -3.70 21.26
C VAL A 72 -2.34 -5.18 21.16
N ARG A 73 -2.32 -5.89 22.30
CA ARG A 73 -2.03 -7.33 22.33
C ARG A 73 -3.05 -8.12 21.52
N LEU A 74 -4.34 -7.85 21.73
CA LEU A 74 -5.43 -8.53 21.02
C LEU A 74 -5.35 -8.31 19.50
N GLN A 75 -5.12 -7.08 19.04
CA GLN A 75 -4.97 -6.78 17.61
C GLN A 75 -3.75 -7.51 16.99
N ARG A 76 -2.61 -7.52 17.69
CA ARG A 76 -1.40 -8.22 17.24
C ARG A 76 -1.60 -9.74 17.23
N GLN A 77 -2.21 -10.29 18.27
CA GLN A 77 -2.54 -11.72 18.37
C GLN A 77 -3.54 -12.14 17.29
N LYS A 78 -4.59 -11.34 17.02
CA LYS A 78 -5.54 -11.57 15.92
C LYS A 78 -4.80 -11.68 14.58
N ARG A 79 -3.87 -10.76 14.28
CA ARG A 79 -3.05 -10.83 13.06
C ARG A 79 -2.15 -12.07 13.00
N VAL A 80 -1.53 -12.45 14.11
CA VAL A 80 -0.72 -13.67 14.18
C VAL A 80 -1.61 -14.90 13.95
N LEU A 81 -2.81 -14.94 14.51
CA LEU A 81 -3.74 -16.05 14.39
C LEU A 81 -4.14 -16.28 12.92
N TYR A 82 -4.48 -15.23 12.17
CA TYR A 82 -4.78 -15.34 10.72
C TYR A 82 -3.60 -15.91 9.90
N ASN A 83 -2.36 -15.67 10.32
CA ASN A 83 -1.20 -16.24 9.64
C ASN A 83 -0.96 -17.71 10.02
N ARG A 84 -1.36 -18.14 11.22
CA ARG A 84 -1.09 -19.48 11.77
C ARG A 84 -2.17 -20.48 11.38
N LEU A 85 -3.44 -20.07 11.47
CA LEU A 85 -4.55 -20.94 11.11
C LEU A 85 -4.56 -21.20 9.60
N LYS A 86 -5.08 -22.36 9.21
CA LYS A 86 -5.36 -22.66 7.81
C LYS A 86 -6.58 -21.85 7.38
N VAL A 87 -6.39 -20.87 6.50
CA VAL A 87 -7.44 -19.94 6.09
C VAL A 87 -8.15 -20.48 4.84
N PRO A 88 -9.50 -20.61 4.87
CA PRO A 88 -10.26 -21.05 3.71
C PRO A 88 -10.02 -20.17 2.46
N PRO A 89 -10.04 -20.73 1.24
CA PRO A 89 -9.81 -19.99 0.00
C PRO A 89 -10.75 -18.80 -0.20
N SER A 90 -12.01 -18.93 0.23
CA SER A 90 -13.04 -17.87 0.17
C SER A 90 -12.66 -16.60 0.96
N ILE A 91 -11.82 -16.74 1.99
CA ILE A 91 -11.28 -15.61 2.76
C ILE A 91 -9.87 -15.25 2.27
N HIS A 92 -9.06 -16.26 1.94
CA HIS A 92 -7.68 -16.06 1.49
C HIS A 92 -7.59 -15.23 0.20
N GLN A 93 -8.58 -15.32 -0.70
CA GLN A 93 -8.64 -14.49 -1.91
C GLN A 93 -8.51 -12.98 -1.62
N PHE A 94 -8.98 -12.48 -0.48
CA PHE A 94 -8.85 -11.06 -0.11
C PHE A 94 -7.43 -10.66 0.27
N SER A 95 -6.55 -11.61 0.59
CA SER A 95 -5.12 -11.30 0.78
C SER A 95 -4.40 -10.99 -0.54
N ARG A 96 -4.98 -11.38 -1.68
CA ARG A 96 -4.44 -11.23 -3.03
C ARG A 96 -5.01 -10.00 -3.69
N THR A 97 -4.39 -8.88 -3.35
CA THR A 97 -4.80 -7.57 -3.83
C THR A 97 -4.10 -7.18 -5.12
N LEU A 98 -4.73 -6.29 -5.88
CA LEU A 98 -4.20 -5.66 -7.08
C LEU A 98 -2.79 -5.11 -6.81
N ASP A 99 -1.90 -5.26 -7.78
CA ASP A 99 -0.55 -4.75 -7.68
C ASP A 99 -0.54 -3.22 -7.61
N LYS A 100 0.60 -2.67 -7.16
CA LYS A 100 0.70 -1.22 -6.91
C LYS A 100 0.62 -0.39 -8.19
N SER A 101 1.01 -0.93 -9.35
CA SER A 101 1.00 -0.19 -10.60
C SER A 101 -0.43 -0.04 -11.09
N LEU A 102 -1.11 -1.18 -11.30
CA LEU A 102 -2.47 -1.21 -11.80
C LEU A 102 -3.46 -0.51 -10.85
N ALA A 103 -3.21 -0.59 -9.54
CA ALA A 103 -3.99 0.18 -8.57
C ALA A 103 -3.84 1.70 -8.75
N ARG A 104 -2.66 2.23 -9.09
CA ARG A 104 -2.50 3.67 -9.32
C ARG A 104 -3.33 4.13 -10.52
N ASP A 105 -3.29 3.38 -11.61
CA ASP A 105 -4.03 3.70 -12.83
C ASP A 105 -5.54 3.62 -12.59
N LEU A 106 -6.00 2.57 -11.91
CA LEU A 106 -7.39 2.43 -11.46
C LEU A 106 -7.84 3.62 -10.61
N PHE A 107 -7.06 4.02 -9.60
CA PHE A 107 -7.42 5.15 -8.75
C PHE A 107 -7.35 6.49 -9.48
N GLY A 108 -6.43 6.65 -10.44
CA GLY A 108 -6.38 7.83 -11.31
C GLY A 108 -7.63 7.97 -12.18
N LEU A 109 -8.18 6.84 -12.67
CA LEU A 109 -9.46 6.84 -13.35
C LEU A 109 -10.62 7.16 -12.39
N LEU A 110 -10.67 6.51 -11.23
CA LEU A 110 -11.74 6.70 -10.23
C LEU A 110 -11.84 8.14 -9.73
N ASP A 111 -10.72 8.85 -9.61
CA ASP A 111 -10.67 10.24 -9.14
C ASP A 111 -11.38 11.21 -10.10
N LYS A 112 -11.45 10.88 -11.39
CA LYS A 112 -12.18 11.68 -12.39
C LYS A 112 -13.69 11.50 -12.32
N TYR A 113 -14.15 10.40 -11.72
CA TYR A 113 -15.56 10.01 -11.64
C TYR A 113 -16.11 10.08 -10.21
N ARG A 114 -15.51 10.91 -9.35
CA ARG A 114 -16.00 11.10 -7.98
C ARG A 114 -17.45 11.63 -7.95
N PRO A 115 -18.28 11.15 -7.01
CA PRO A 115 -19.60 11.72 -6.80
C PRO A 115 -19.51 13.12 -6.17
N GLU A 116 -20.52 13.95 -6.44
CA GLU A 116 -20.61 15.33 -5.93
C GLU A 116 -20.52 15.40 -4.39
N THR A 117 -19.84 16.43 -3.89
CA THR A 117 -19.86 16.74 -2.45
C THR A 117 -21.21 17.38 -2.06
N ARG A 118 -21.52 17.41 -0.76
CA ARG A 118 -22.75 18.06 -0.27
C ARG A 118 -22.79 19.56 -0.62
N ALA A 119 -21.63 20.22 -0.64
CA ALA A 119 -21.49 21.63 -1.00
C ALA A 119 -21.74 21.84 -2.51
N GLU A 120 -21.11 21.03 -3.36
CA GLU A 120 -21.34 21.03 -4.81
C GLU A 120 -22.80 20.75 -5.15
N LYS A 121 -23.40 19.76 -4.50
CA LYS A 121 -24.82 19.45 -4.67
C LYS A 121 -25.71 20.64 -4.31
N LYS A 122 -25.42 21.33 -3.20
CA LYS A 122 -26.16 22.54 -2.80
C LYS A 122 -25.99 23.66 -3.82
N ALA A 123 -24.78 23.87 -4.35
CA ALA A 123 -24.52 24.87 -5.38
C ALA A 123 -25.25 24.54 -6.69
N ARG A 124 -25.23 23.27 -7.12
CA ARG A 124 -25.96 22.78 -8.30
C ARG A 124 -27.46 22.99 -8.16
N LEU A 125 -28.05 22.61 -7.03
CA LEU A 125 -29.48 22.79 -6.78
C LEU A 125 -29.87 24.27 -6.75
N LYS A 126 -29.05 25.15 -6.16
CA LYS A 126 -29.27 26.61 -6.19
C LYS A 126 -29.20 27.16 -7.62
N LYS A 127 -28.26 26.69 -8.44
CA LYS A 127 -28.14 27.10 -9.84
C LYS A 127 -29.37 26.66 -10.64
N GLN A 128 -29.77 25.40 -10.50
CA GLN A 128 -30.97 24.87 -11.13
C GLN A 128 -32.23 25.61 -10.70
N ALA A 129 -32.38 25.92 -9.40
CA ALA A 129 -33.52 26.70 -8.90
C ALA A 129 -33.57 28.12 -9.52
N LYS A 130 -32.42 28.78 -9.67
CA LYS A 130 -32.33 30.09 -10.34
C LYS A 130 -32.66 30.01 -11.83
N GLU A 131 -32.17 28.97 -12.52
CA GLU A 131 -32.48 28.74 -13.94
C GLU A 131 -33.98 28.51 -14.13
N ILE A 132 -34.60 27.69 -13.27
CA ILE A 132 -36.05 27.43 -13.31
C ILE A 132 -36.85 28.71 -13.04
N ALA A 133 -36.44 29.53 -12.07
CA ALA A 133 -37.12 30.79 -11.75
C ALA A 133 -37.08 31.82 -12.89
N ASN A 134 -36.10 31.72 -13.80
CA ASN A 134 -35.95 32.61 -14.94
C ASN A 134 -36.66 32.10 -16.22
N LEU A 135 -37.23 30.88 -16.20
CA LEU A 135 -37.99 30.35 -17.33
C LEU A 135 -39.39 30.98 -17.38
N LYS A 136 -39.93 31.19 -18.59
CA LYS A 136 -41.29 31.69 -18.78
C LYS A 136 -42.31 30.60 -18.43
N GLU A 137 -43.52 30.99 -18.01
CA GLU A 137 -44.60 30.05 -17.70
C GLU A 137 -44.85 29.08 -18.85
N GLY A 138 -44.81 27.77 -18.57
CA GLY A 138 -45.01 26.68 -19.53
C GLY A 138 -43.74 26.06 -20.11
N GLU A 139 -42.57 26.67 -19.93
CA GLU A 139 -41.31 26.12 -20.44
C GLU A 139 -40.73 25.07 -19.47
N LYS A 140 -40.60 23.81 -19.93
CA LYS A 140 -40.07 22.73 -19.09
C LYS A 140 -38.55 22.86 -18.95
N PRO A 141 -37.99 22.72 -17.74
CA PRO A 141 -36.55 22.75 -17.57
C PRO A 141 -35.89 21.61 -18.35
N SER A 142 -34.81 21.91 -19.06
CA SER A 142 -34.04 20.88 -19.76
C SER A 142 -33.55 19.82 -18.76
N LYS A 143 -33.78 18.54 -19.07
CA LYS A 143 -33.27 17.45 -18.22
C LYS A 143 -31.73 17.53 -18.22
N ALA A 144 -31.17 17.86 -17.06
CA ALA A 144 -29.72 17.88 -16.90
C ALA A 144 -29.14 16.50 -17.26
N PRO A 145 -28.03 16.44 -18.03
CA PRO A 145 -27.43 15.18 -18.44
C PRO A 145 -27.00 14.38 -17.20
N LYS A 146 -27.25 13.06 -17.23
CA LYS A 146 -26.92 12.14 -16.14
C LYS A 146 -25.41 12.19 -15.85
N PRO A 147 -24.98 12.46 -14.61
CA PRO A 147 -23.56 12.56 -14.30
C PRO A 147 -22.89 11.18 -14.28
N TYR A 148 -21.74 11.08 -14.95
CA TYR A 148 -20.86 9.93 -14.89
C TYR A 148 -20.19 9.88 -13.51
N THR A 149 -20.55 8.91 -12.70
CA THR A 149 -20.11 8.79 -11.31
C THR A 149 -19.89 7.34 -10.95
N VAL A 150 -18.85 7.09 -10.15
CA VAL A 150 -18.63 5.78 -9.53
C VAL A 150 -19.81 5.45 -8.61
N LYS A 151 -20.32 4.24 -8.73
CA LYS A 151 -21.43 3.74 -7.91
C LYS A 151 -20.87 3.15 -6.61
N LYS A 152 -21.57 3.41 -5.52
CA LYS A 152 -21.13 3.08 -4.16
C LYS A 152 -22.26 2.44 -3.36
N GLY A 153 -21.87 1.72 -2.32
CA GLY A 153 -22.78 1.02 -1.42
C GLY A 153 -23.02 -0.41 -1.90
N ILE A 154 -22.93 -1.36 -0.98
CA ILE A 154 -22.97 -2.79 -1.30
C ILE A 154 -24.26 -3.16 -2.05
N ASN A 155 -25.44 -2.80 -1.52
CA ASN A 155 -26.73 -3.13 -2.13
C ASN A 155 -26.90 -2.55 -3.55
N HIS A 156 -26.37 -1.36 -3.80
CA HIS A 156 -26.46 -0.74 -5.12
C HIS A 156 -25.47 -1.40 -6.09
N VAL A 157 -24.24 -1.64 -5.63
CA VAL A 157 -23.22 -2.35 -6.41
C VAL A 157 -23.71 -3.74 -6.81
N THR A 158 -24.40 -4.44 -5.91
CA THR A 158 -24.86 -5.82 -6.15
C THR A 158 -25.98 -5.86 -7.17
N SER A 159 -26.96 -4.94 -7.06
CA SER A 159 -28.00 -4.77 -8.09
C SER A 159 -27.41 -4.45 -9.48
N LEU A 160 -26.33 -3.66 -9.55
CA LEU A 160 -25.64 -3.34 -10.81
C LEU A 160 -24.87 -4.53 -11.40
N VAL A 161 -24.33 -5.40 -10.55
CA VAL A 161 -23.66 -6.63 -10.97
C VAL A 161 -24.69 -7.65 -11.46
N GLU A 162 -25.79 -7.83 -10.72
CA GLU A 162 -26.91 -8.71 -11.08
C GLU A 162 -27.57 -8.31 -12.39
N SER A 163 -27.80 -7.01 -12.60
CA SER A 163 -28.33 -6.48 -13.86
C SER A 163 -27.30 -6.41 -15.00
N ARG A 164 -26.05 -6.87 -14.77
CA ARG A 164 -24.93 -6.82 -15.72
C ARG A 164 -24.65 -5.42 -16.29
N ARG A 165 -24.98 -4.38 -15.52
CA ARG A 165 -24.74 -2.97 -15.87
C ARG A 165 -23.38 -2.48 -15.39
N ALA A 166 -22.76 -3.19 -14.46
CA ALA A 166 -21.41 -2.92 -13.99
C ALA A 166 -20.37 -3.41 -15.02
N LYS A 167 -19.46 -2.53 -15.45
CA LYS A 167 -18.31 -2.86 -16.30
C LYS A 167 -17.10 -3.34 -15.51
N LEU A 168 -16.94 -2.82 -14.29
CA LEU A 168 -15.85 -3.18 -13.38
C LEU A 168 -16.33 -3.10 -11.92
N LEU A 169 -16.06 -4.16 -11.16
CA LEU A 169 -16.30 -4.24 -9.72
C LEU A 169 -14.99 -4.07 -8.95
N ILE A 170 -14.99 -3.24 -7.91
CA ILE A 170 -13.82 -2.96 -7.08
C ILE A 170 -14.18 -3.27 -5.64
N ILE A 171 -13.47 -4.21 -5.02
CA ILE A 171 -13.76 -4.72 -3.68
C ILE A 171 -12.61 -4.38 -2.74
N ALA A 172 -12.90 -3.92 -1.52
CA ALA A 172 -11.87 -3.69 -0.52
C ALA A 172 -11.42 -5.00 0.15
N HIS A 173 -10.13 -5.13 0.46
CA HIS A 173 -9.60 -6.32 1.13
C HIS A 173 -9.81 -6.38 2.65
N ASP A 174 -10.09 -5.25 3.30
CA ASP A 174 -10.04 -5.04 4.76
C ASP A 174 -11.41 -4.64 5.33
N VAL A 175 -12.48 -5.17 4.70
CA VAL A 175 -13.84 -5.04 5.21
C VAL A 175 -14.01 -5.87 6.47
N ASP A 176 -14.66 -5.29 7.46
CA ASP A 176 -14.97 -5.90 8.75
C ASP A 176 -16.39 -5.46 9.09
N PRO A 177 -17.39 -6.37 9.13
CA PRO A 177 -17.32 -7.83 8.93
C PRO A 177 -17.05 -8.27 7.49
N ILE A 178 -16.32 -9.38 7.29
CA ILE A 178 -15.89 -9.85 5.96
C ILE A 178 -17.05 -10.42 5.15
N GLU A 179 -18.07 -10.96 5.83
CA GLU A 179 -19.30 -11.57 5.30
C GLU A 179 -20.02 -10.67 4.30
N ILE A 180 -19.89 -9.35 4.46
CA ILE A 180 -20.45 -8.34 3.55
C ILE A 180 -19.91 -8.48 2.13
N VAL A 181 -18.66 -8.94 1.95
CA VAL A 181 -17.99 -8.99 0.64
C VAL A 181 -17.53 -10.38 0.22
N VAL A 182 -17.52 -11.40 1.10
CA VAL A 182 -17.03 -12.76 0.78
C VAL A 182 -17.64 -13.34 -0.50
N TRP A 183 -18.92 -13.07 -0.74
CA TRP A 183 -19.69 -13.61 -1.86
C TRP A 183 -19.57 -12.79 -3.16
N LEU A 184 -19.05 -11.57 -3.11
CA LEU A 184 -18.95 -10.69 -4.28
C LEU A 184 -18.07 -11.26 -5.41
N PRO A 185 -16.87 -11.81 -5.15
CA PRO A 185 -16.05 -12.42 -6.20
C PRO A 185 -16.78 -13.56 -6.92
N ALA A 186 -17.50 -14.40 -6.17
CA ALA A 186 -18.27 -15.51 -6.73
C ALA A 186 -19.43 -15.00 -7.60
N LEU A 187 -20.14 -13.97 -7.14
CA LEU A 187 -21.22 -13.34 -7.91
C LEU A 187 -20.70 -12.72 -9.21
N ALA A 188 -19.60 -11.95 -9.12
CA ALA A 188 -18.99 -11.29 -10.27
C ALA A 188 -18.50 -12.30 -11.31
N ARG A 189 -17.87 -13.40 -10.87
CA ARG A 189 -17.44 -14.49 -11.76
C ARG A 189 -18.61 -15.18 -12.46
N ARG A 190 -19.71 -15.45 -11.74
CA ARG A 190 -20.92 -16.09 -12.29
C ARG A 190 -21.57 -15.25 -13.38
N LEU A 191 -21.56 -13.92 -13.21
CA LEU A 191 -22.18 -12.97 -14.14
C LEU A 191 -21.19 -12.38 -15.15
N ASN A 192 -19.96 -12.89 -15.18
CA ASN A 192 -18.87 -12.48 -16.04
C ASN A 192 -18.55 -10.98 -15.98
N VAL A 193 -18.62 -10.39 -14.79
CA VAL A 193 -18.21 -9.00 -14.53
C VAL A 193 -16.76 -9.01 -14.04
N PRO A 194 -15.83 -8.28 -14.69
CA PRO A 194 -14.47 -8.13 -14.18
C PRO A 194 -14.47 -7.56 -12.77
N TYR A 195 -13.74 -8.19 -11.84
CA TYR A 195 -13.60 -7.71 -10.48
C TYR A 195 -12.14 -7.62 -10.04
N CYS A 196 -11.84 -6.67 -9.18
CA CYS A 196 -10.53 -6.56 -8.54
C CYS A 196 -10.67 -6.40 -7.03
N ILE A 197 -9.68 -6.89 -6.30
CA ILE A 197 -9.57 -6.69 -4.85
C ILE A 197 -8.46 -5.69 -4.58
N VAL A 198 -8.77 -4.58 -3.91
CA VAL A 198 -7.87 -3.44 -3.75
C VAL A 198 -7.49 -3.22 -2.29
N LYS A 199 -6.27 -2.73 -2.07
CA LYS A 199 -5.80 -2.34 -0.74
C LYS A 199 -6.49 -1.06 -0.23
N SER A 200 -7.08 -1.25 0.95
CA SER A 200 -7.76 -0.31 1.83
C SER A 200 -9.15 0.19 1.39
N LYS A 201 -10.15 -0.15 2.19
CA LYS A 201 -11.52 0.42 2.18
C LYS A 201 -11.53 1.92 2.43
N SER A 202 -10.53 2.45 3.15
CA SER A 202 -10.38 3.88 3.40
C SER A 202 -10.05 4.63 2.11
N ARG A 203 -9.21 4.05 1.24
CA ARG A 203 -8.87 4.66 -0.05
C ARG A 203 -10.06 4.66 -1.01
N LEU A 204 -10.87 3.60 -1.02
CA LEU A 204 -12.14 3.59 -1.73
C LEU A 204 -13.12 4.64 -1.17
N GLY A 205 -13.15 4.79 0.16
CA GLY A 205 -13.95 5.83 0.84
C GLY A 205 -13.59 7.24 0.38
N GLN A 206 -12.30 7.55 0.27
CA GLN A 206 -11.82 8.86 -0.19
C GLN A 206 -12.34 9.23 -1.58
N VAL A 207 -12.39 8.27 -2.52
CA VAL A 207 -12.96 8.49 -3.86
C VAL A 207 -14.42 8.93 -3.76
N VAL A 208 -15.20 8.36 -2.85
CA VAL A 208 -16.63 8.62 -2.75
C VAL A 208 -17.04 9.62 -1.65
N ASN A 209 -16.06 10.38 -1.15
CA ASN A 209 -16.21 11.36 -0.08
C ASN A 209 -16.81 10.75 1.22
N GLN A 210 -16.36 9.56 1.59
CA GLN A 210 -16.74 8.85 2.82
C GLN A 210 -15.50 8.37 3.59
N LYS A 211 -15.66 8.04 4.87
CA LYS A 211 -14.55 7.49 5.69
C LYS A 211 -14.06 6.15 5.13
N THR A 212 -14.99 5.30 4.69
CA THR A 212 -14.71 3.97 4.16
C THR A 212 -15.77 3.56 3.14
N ALA A 213 -15.39 2.75 2.15
CA ALA A 213 -16.33 2.07 1.25
C ALA A 213 -15.92 0.60 1.08
N ALA A 214 -16.89 -0.32 1.15
CA ALA A 214 -16.64 -1.76 1.04
C ALA A 214 -16.44 -2.21 -0.42
N ALA A 215 -17.24 -1.67 -1.34
CA ALA A 215 -17.16 -1.94 -2.76
C ALA A 215 -17.57 -0.71 -3.58
N LEU A 216 -17.03 -0.60 -4.78
CA LEU A 216 -17.37 0.40 -5.79
C LEU A 216 -17.63 -0.30 -7.13
N ALA A 217 -18.47 0.30 -7.98
CA ALA A 217 -18.70 -0.18 -9.34
C ALA A 217 -18.62 0.96 -10.35
N ILE A 218 -18.01 0.66 -11.50
CA ILE A 218 -18.03 1.54 -12.68
C ILE A 218 -19.09 1.00 -13.64
N THR A 219 -20.07 1.83 -14.00
CA THR A 219 -21.10 1.47 -14.98
C THR A 219 -20.81 2.08 -16.35
N GLU A 220 -20.53 3.38 -16.38
CA GLU A 220 -20.38 4.17 -17.59
C GLU A 220 -19.22 5.14 -17.38
N VAL A 221 -18.43 5.37 -18.43
CA VAL A 221 -17.35 6.36 -18.48
C VAL A 221 -17.52 7.20 -19.74
N ARG A 222 -16.93 8.40 -19.74
CA ARG A 222 -16.82 9.25 -20.93
C ARG A 222 -16.02 8.53 -22.02
N LYS A 223 -16.29 8.85 -23.28
CA LYS A 223 -15.65 8.24 -24.45
C LYS A 223 -14.12 8.28 -24.39
N GLU A 224 -13.56 9.41 -23.96
CA GLU A 224 -12.12 9.64 -23.75
C GLU A 224 -11.43 8.69 -22.75
N HIS A 225 -12.18 8.03 -21.87
CA HIS A 225 -11.63 7.13 -20.85
C HIS A 225 -12.07 5.67 -21.06
N GLN A 226 -12.80 5.40 -22.14
CA GLN A 226 -13.31 4.06 -22.45
C GLN A 226 -12.16 3.09 -22.78
N ALA A 227 -11.14 3.55 -23.51
CA ALA A 227 -9.94 2.75 -23.81
C ALA A 227 -9.14 2.42 -22.53
N THR A 228 -8.92 3.40 -21.65
CA THR A 228 -8.24 3.17 -20.37
C THR A 228 -9.00 2.16 -19.50
N LEU A 229 -10.33 2.28 -19.45
CA LEU A 229 -11.16 1.31 -18.71
C LEU A 229 -11.08 -0.10 -19.33
N ALA A 230 -11.08 -0.21 -20.66
CA ALA A 230 -10.99 -1.50 -21.34
C ALA A 230 -9.67 -2.21 -21.00
N ASN A 231 -8.55 -1.52 -21.11
CA ASN A 231 -7.23 -2.08 -20.77
C ASN A 231 -7.16 -2.50 -19.29
N LEU A 232 -7.71 -1.68 -18.38
CA LEU A 232 -7.82 -2.04 -16.96
C LEU A 232 -8.67 -3.30 -16.76
N CYS A 233 -9.83 -3.39 -17.42
CA CYS A 233 -10.71 -4.55 -17.31
C CYS A 233 -10.06 -5.83 -17.82
N GLU A 234 -9.31 -5.77 -18.92
CA GLU A 234 -8.57 -6.90 -19.49
C GLU A 234 -7.51 -7.40 -18.51
N SER A 235 -6.57 -6.54 -18.07
CA SER A 235 -5.53 -6.93 -17.11
C SER A 235 -6.11 -7.43 -15.77
N ILE A 236 -7.23 -6.86 -15.33
CA ILE A 236 -7.92 -7.30 -14.10
C ILE A 236 -8.58 -8.67 -14.32
N SER A 237 -9.23 -8.90 -15.46
CA SER A 237 -9.89 -10.16 -15.79
C SER A 237 -8.90 -11.33 -15.78
N GLU A 238 -7.74 -11.15 -16.41
CA GLU A 238 -6.64 -12.14 -16.42
C GLU A 238 -6.13 -12.46 -15.01
N THR A 239 -6.12 -11.46 -14.12
CA THR A 239 -5.61 -11.61 -12.75
C THR A 239 -6.62 -12.31 -11.82
N TYR A 240 -7.92 -12.07 -12.02
CA TYR A 240 -8.97 -12.43 -11.06
C TYR A 240 -10.06 -13.37 -11.59
N ASN A 241 -10.66 -13.05 -12.73
CA ASN A 241 -11.80 -13.78 -13.27
C ASN A 241 -11.37 -15.11 -13.88
N GLU A 242 -10.30 -15.10 -14.68
CA GLU A 242 -9.77 -16.28 -15.36
C GLU A 242 -9.09 -17.23 -14.38
N ARG A 243 -8.38 -16.68 -13.38
CA ARG A 243 -7.71 -17.47 -12.33
C ARG A 243 -8.62 -17.90 -11.19
N TYR A 244 -9.93 -17.65 -11.27
CA TYR A 244 -10.86 -17.85 -10.16
C TYR A 244 -10.84 -19.29 -9.61
N ASP A 245 -10.77 -20.30 -10.47
CA ASP A 245 -10.76 -21.71 -10.04
C ASP A 245 -9.47 -22.09 -9.31
N ASP A 246 -8.33 -21.50 -9.69
CA ASP A 246 -7.07 -21.66 -8.96
C ASP A 246 -7.13 -20.94 -7.61
N LEU A 247 -7.67 -19.71 -7.58
CA LEU A 247 -7.86 -18.96 -6.34
C LEU A 247 -8.76 -19.73 -5.36
N ARG A 248 -9.81 -20.40 -5.85
CA ARG A 248 -10.75 -21.19 -5.05
C ARG A 248 -10.12 -22.45 -4.44
N ARG A 249 -9.05 -22.99 -5.04
CA ARG A 249 -8.34 -24.18 -4.51
C ARG A 249 -7.22 -23.83 -3.54
N GLN A 250 -6.72 -22.60 -3.59
CA GLN A 250 -5.54 -22.20 -2.83
C GLN A 250 -5.91 -21.72 -1.42
N TRP A 251 -5.53 -22.54 -0.44
CA TRP A 251 -5.67 -22.22 0.97
C TRP A 251 -4.59 -21.23 1.42
N GLY A 252 -4.93 -20.40 2.40
CA GLY A 252 -4.01 -19.45 3.02
C GLY A 252 -3.51 -19.89 4.41
N GLY A 253 -2.62 -19.09 4.97
CA GLY A 253 -2.14 -19.25 6.34
C GLY A 253 -1.08 -20.34 6.48
N LEU A 254 -1.08 -21.05 7.61
CA LEU A 254 -0.05 -22.05 7.98
C LEU A 254 1.39 -21.53 7.95
N ILE A 255 1.58 -20.22 8.08
CA ILE A 255 2.90 -19.61 8.13
C ILE A 255 3.42 -19.79 9.56
N LEU A 256 4.57 -20.42 9.76
CA LEU A 256 5.17 -20.57 11.09
C LEU A 256 5.79 -19.26 11.61
N GLY A 257 6.12 -19.23 12.90
CA GLY A 257 6.85 -18.12 13.50
C GLY A 257 8.32 -18.12 13.09
N GLN A 258 8.91 -16.93 12.94
CA GLN A 258 10.32 -16.80 12.55
C GLN A 258 11.28 -17.58 13.46
N LYS A 259 11.00 -17.65 14.78
CA LYS A 259 11.78 -18.46 15.73
C LYS A 259 11.69 -19.97 15.44
N ALA A 260 10.48 -20.46 15.13
CA ALA A 260 10.27 -21.87 14.80
C ALA A 260 10.91 -22.21 13.45
N ILE A 261 10.70 -21.38 12.43
CA ILE A 261 11.35 -21.52 11.11
C ILE A 261 12.88 -21.52 11.26
N ALA A 262 13.44 -20.63 12.08
CA ALA A 262 14.88 -20.60 12.32
C ALA A 262 15.39 -21.86 13.04
N ALA A 263 14.62 -22.41 13.98
CA ALA A 263 14.97 -23.66 14.66
C ALA A 263 14.96 -24.85 13.69
N GLU A 264 13.92 -24.97 12.85
CA GLU A 264 13.82 -25.99 11.80
C GLU A 264 14.98 -25.87 10.81
N ARG A 265 15.27 -24.66 10.30
CA ARG A 265 16.40 -24.43 9.40
C ARG A 265 17.75 -24.79 10.03
N LYS A 266 17.93 -24.50 11.32
CA LYS A 266 19.15 -24.86 12.05
C LYS A 266 19.29 -26.38 12.15
N ALA A 267 18.20 -27.08 12.49
CA ALA A 267 18.18 -28.55 12.56
C ALA A 267 18.40 -29.19 11.18
N GLU A 268 17.77 -28.68 10.14
CA GLU A 268 17.94 -29.13 8.76
C GLU A 268 19.39 -28.95 8.29
N LYS A 269 20.00 -27.79 8.58
CA LYS A 269 21.41 -27.54 8.25
C LYS A 269 22.35 -28.52 8.97
N ALA A 270 22.07 -28.82 10.25
CA ALA A 270 22.85 -29.80 11.01
C ALA A 270 22.73 -31.21 10.41
N ARG A 271 21.51 -31.63 10.04
CA ARG A 271 21.27 -32.91 9.35
C ARG A 271 21.99 -33.00 8.01
N LYS A 272 21.88 -31.96 7.17
CA LYS A 272 22.56 -31.89 5.87
C LYS A 272 24.07 -31.97 6.01
N LYS A 273 24.64 -31.31 7.03
CA LYS A 273 26.07 -31.42 7.34
C LYS A 273 26.44 -32.85 7.72
N ALA A 274 25.68 -33.49 8.60
CA ALA A 274 25.95 -34.86 9.02
C ALA A 274 25.85 -35.90 7.89
N VAL A 275 25.02 -35.66 6.87
CA VAL A 275 24.88 -36.55 5.69
C VAL A 275 25.91 -36.26 4.61
N GLY A 276 26.34 -34.99 4.44
CA GLY A 276 27.34 -34.59 3.43
C GLY A 276 28.79 -34.79 3.84
N ASP A 277 29.03 -35.21 5.09
CA ASP A 277 30.35 -35.62 5.59
C ASP A 277 30.61 -37.15 5.37
N PHE A 278 29.81 -37.81 4.51
CA PHE A 278 30.00 -39.17 4.00
C PHE A 278 30.18 -39.18 2.48
#